data_AF-A0A3R6XD56-F1
#
_entry.id   AF-A0A3R6XD56-F1
#
_cell.length_a   1.000
_cell.length_b   1.000
_cell.length_c   1.000
_cell.angle_alpha   90.00
_cell.angle_beta   90.00
_cell.angle_gamma   90.00
#
_symmetry.space_group_name_H-M   'P 1'
#
loop_
_entity.id
_entity.type
_entity.pdbx_description
1 polymer ?
#
loop_
_entity_poly.entity_id
_entity_poly.type
_entity_poly.pdbx_seq_one_letter_code
_entity_poly.pdbx_strand_id
1 'polypeptide(L)'
;RTRALDALSPRYRLKSLVGRDVHWQAAMAFVARSFAVGCGSVCVSGPRGTGKSALVALLEEQVAAECAGRGRQLRPRHVDMSASVPRTSSLFVELANEMTNVQYASDADAMSALEETCRDPSWLTYEHDSPPHEVASIACAPYSKDALRWILNQRLPDNSVVDDAAIEFVAQQVAEISGDAQVTLDICVLAILLMQRRQDHVPVTVEVMATATSACLTHYRDQLMSALPPTTQMVLYVLMSTIDKTGLVGSLQRAYTVQCGRSAPLSRVDWGAHVQMLYGNGVVDIDNDMYTVRVTLENIVDPET
;
A
#
# COMPACT_ATOMS: atom_id res chain seq x y z
N ARG A 1 -17.51 6.74 21.09
CA ARG A 1 -17.50 5.73 19.99
C ARG A 1 -17.76 6.33 18.61
N THR A 2 -18.82 7.11 18.38
CA THR A 2 -19.04 7.76 17.06
C THR A 2 -17.85 8.62 16.61
N ARG A 3 -17.34 9.48 17.50
CA ARG A 3 -16.10 10.24 17.26
C ARG A 3 -14.86 9.37 16.97
N ALA A 4 -14.80 8.17 17.56
CA ALA A 4 -13.69 7.24 17.34
C ALA A 4 -13.79 6.57 15.95
N LEU A 5 -15.01 6.23 15.51
CA LEU A 5 -15.25 5.73 14.15
C LEU A 5 -14.95 6.79 13.08
N ASP A 6 -15.32 8.06 13.34
CA ASP A 6 -14.95 9.18 12.47
C ASP A 6 -13.43 9.37 12.40
N ALA A 7 -12.74 9.19 13.53
CA ALA A 7 -11.29 9.26 13.60
C ALA A 7 -10.61 8.15 12.78
N LEU A 8 -11.13 6.93 12.86
CA LEU A 8 -10.59 5.77 12.12
C LEU A 8 -10.95 5.75 10.63
N SER A 9 -11.84 6.64 10.18
CA SER A 9 -12.29 6.70 8.79
C SER A 9 -11.15 7.00 7.81
N PRO A 10 -11.16 6.42 6.59
CA PRO A 10 -10.25 6.82 5.51
C PRO A 10 -10.34 8.31 5.16
N ARG A 11 -11.48 8.95 5.46
CA ARG A 11 -11.73 10.38 5.21
C ARG A 11 -11.15 11.29 6.28
N TYR A 12 -10.55 10.73 7.32
CA TYR A 12 -9.94 11.54 8.36
C TYR A 12 -8.80 12.38 7.81
N ARG A 13 -8.92 13.71 7.93
CA ARG A 13 -7.85 14.62 7.51
C ARG A 13 -6.64 14.46 8.43
N LEU A 14 -5.57 13.93 7.85
CA LEU A 14 -4.26 13.88 8.48
C LEU A 14 -3.68 15.28 8.59
N LYS A 15 -3.06 15.59 9.74
CA LYS A 15 -2.20 16.77 9.88
C LYS A 15 -0.72 16.43 9.67
N SER A 16 -0.36 15.18 9.94
CA SER A 16 1.00 14.64 9.85
C SER A 16 0.95 13.17 9.52
N LEU A 17 1.94 12.68 8.77
CA LEU A 17 2.06 11.27 8.43
C LEU A 17 2.98 10.55 9.42
N VAL A 18 2.37 9.84 10.35
CA VAL A 18 3.06 9.13 11.43
C VAL A 18 3.89 7.96 10.89
N GLY A 19 5.11 7.77 11.39
CA GLY A 19 5.99 6.67 10.98
C GLY A 19 6.55 6.81 9.56
N ARG A 20 6.51 8.04 9.01
CA ARG A 20 6.96 8.41 7.66
C ARG A 20 7.74 9.72 7.66
N ASP A 21 8.32 10.12 8.78
CA ASP A 21 9.03 11.41 8.92
C ASP A 21 10.20 11.53 7.92
N VAL A 22 10.96 10.45 7.72
CA VAL A 22 12.07 10.42 6.75
C VAL A 22 11.56 10.57 5.32
N HIS A 23 10.48 9.85 4.96
CA HIS A 23 9.85 9.95 3.64
C HIS A 23 9.27 11.35 3.40
N TRP A 24 8.67 11.95 4.43
CA TRP A 24 8.16 13.32 4.39
C TRP A 24 9.29 14.33 4.19
N GLN A 25 10.39 14.22 4.94
CA GLN A 25 11.56 15.08 4.78
C GLN A 25 12.17 14.95 3.38
N ALA A 26 12.27 13.73 2.84
CA ALA A 26 12.77 13.49 1.49
C ALA A 26 11.84 14.13 0.43
N ALA A 27 10.52 13.98 0.58
CA ALA A 27 9.53 14.60 -0.31
C ALA A 27 9.60 16.14 -0.27
N MET A 28 9.71 16.73 0.92
CA MET A 28 9.85 18.18 1.09
C MET A 28 11.16 18.72 0.52
N ALA A 29 12.26 17.99 0.72
CA ALA A 29 13.55 18.36 0.13
C ALA A 29 13.51 18.31 -1.40
N PHE A 30 12.79 17.34 -1.98
CA PHE A 30 12.51 17.28 -3.42
C PHE A 30 11.68 18.49 -3.86
N VAL A 31 10.56 18.79 -3.20
CA VAL A 31 9.72 19.95 -3.55
C VAL A 31 10.51 21.26 -3.54
N ALA A 32 11.34 21.47 -2.52
CA ALA A 32 12.16 22.68 -2.41
C ALA A 32 13.15 22.83 -3.58
N ARG A 33 13.80 21.74 -3.99
CA ARG A 33 14.73 21.72 -5.13
C ARG A 33 13.96 21.87 -6.46
N SER A 34 12.78 21.29 -6.57
CA SER A 34 11.93 21.37 -7.76
C SER A 34 11.38 22.78 -7.97
N PHE A 35 11.11 23.52 -6.90
CA PHE A 35 10.78 24.95 -6.99
C PHE A 35 11.95 25.84 -7.44
N ALA A 36 13.20 25.46 -7.13
CA ALA A 36 14.38 26.20 -7.58
C ALA A 36 14.64 25.98 -9.08
N VAL A 37 14.37 24.77 -9.54
CA VAL A 37 14.62 24.30 -10.91
C VAL A 37 13.44 24.57 -11.86
N GLY A 38 12.22 24.58 -11.34
CA GLY A 38 10.98 24.82 -12.10
C GLY A 38 10.26 23.57 -12.59
N CYS A 39 10.89 22.40 -12.52
CA CYS A 39 10.27 21.11 -12.82
C CYS A 39 10.89 19.98 -11.99
N GLY A 40 10.13 18.90 -11.80
CA GLY A 40 10.60 17.71 -11.11
C GLY A 40 9.58 16.57 -11.19
N SER A 41 10.09 15.34 -11.10
CA SER A 41 9.28 14.12 -11.07
C SER A 41 9.62 13.28 -9.84
N VAL A 42 8.59 12.80 -9.14
CA VAL A 42 8.76 11.93 -7.97
C VAL A 42 7.97 10.64 -8.16
N CYS A 43 8.65 9.51 -7.97
CA CYS A 43 8.04 8.19 -7.94
C CYS A 43 7.87 7.73 -6.49
N VAL A 44 6.64 7.41 -6.08
CA VAL A 44 6.36 6.85 -4.75
C VAL A 44 5.91 5.40 -4.91
N SER A 45 6.70 4.46 -4.39
CA SER A 45 6.47 3.02 -4.54
C SER A 45 6.25 2.34 -3.19
N GLY A 46 5.67 1.14 -3.20
CA GLY A 46 5.51 0.30 -2.02
C GLY A 46 4.18 -0.46 -1.95
N PRO A 47 4.04 -1.41 -1.01
CA PRO A 47 2.83 -2.22 -0.83
C PRO A 47 1.56 -1.41 -0.55
N ARG A 48 0.38 -2.03 -0.68
CA ARG A 48 -0.89 -1.40 -0.31
C ARG A 48 -0.88 -1.01 1.17
N GLY A 49 -1.58 0.08 1.52
CA GLY A 49 -1.73 0.50 2.91
C GLY A 49 -0.51 1.13 3.58
N THR A 50 0.61 1.32 2.87
CA THR A 50 1.83 1.91 3.44
C THR A 50 1.82 3.44 3.53
N GLY A 51 0.71 4.09 3.17
CA GLY A 51 0.51 5.54 3.30
C GLY A 51 0.89 6.38 2.07
N LYS A 52 1.16 5.78 0.91
CA LYS A 52 1.57 6.49 -0.32
C LYS A 52 0.59 7.59 -0.75
N SER A 53 -0.69 7.25 -0.88
CA SER A 53 -1.72 8.22 -1.29
C SER A 53 -1.90 9.33 -0.26
N ALA A 54 -1.75 9.01 1.04
CA ALA A 54 -1.79 10.01 2.11
C ALA A 54 -0.56 10.93 2.09
N LEU A 55 0.62 10.39 1.78
CA LEU A 55 1.84 11.16 1.59
C LEU A 55 1.69 12.16 0.43
N VAL A 56 1.19 11.70 -0.72
CA VAL A 56 0.95 12.54 -1.90
C VAL A 56 -0.10 13.61 -1.62
N ALA A 57 -1.20 13.27 -0.94
CA ALA A 57 -2.23 14.25 -0.59
C ALA A 57 -1.70 15.36 0.34
N LEU A 58 -0.89 15.00 1.35
CA LEU A 58 -0.24 15.99 2.23
C LEU A 58 0.78 16.83 1.46
N LEU A 59 1.52 16.23 0.53
CA LEU A 59 2.48 16.93 -0.31
C LEU A 59 1.76 17.95 -1.21
N GLU A 60 0.63 17.59 -1.79
CA GLU A 60 -0.21 18.48 -2.60
C GLU A 60 -0.71 19.68 -1.78
N GLU A 61 -1.22 19.46 -0.56
CA GLU A 61 -1.64 20.55 0.33
C GLU A 61 -0.48 21.50 0.63
N GLN A 62 0.72 20.95 0.89
CA GLN A 62 1.90 21.73 1.20
C GLN A 62 2.43 22.51 -0.03
N VAL A 63 2.47 21.88 -1.20
CA VAL A 63 2.83 22.53 -2.47
C VAL A 63 1.84 23.64 -2.81
N ALA A 64 0.54 23.41 -2.60
CA ALA A 64 -0.50 24.42 -2.79
C ALA A 64 -0.29 25.63 -1.86
N ALA A 65 0.06 25.40 -0.59
CA ALA A 65 0.37 26.46 0.36
C ALA A 65 1.62 27.26 -0.06
N GLU A 66 2.68 26.60 -0.52
CA GLU A 66 3.89 27.26 -1.01
C GLU A 66 3.64 28.05 -2.30
N CYS A 67 2.82 27.53 -3.21
CA CYS A 67 2.41 28.25 -4.42
C CYS A 67 1.62 29.52 -4.06
N ALA A 68 0.65 29.40 -3.15
CA ALA A 68 -0.17 30.51 -2.69
C ALA A 68 0.70 31.61 -2.03
N GLY A 69 1.70 31.23 -1.23
CA GLY A 69 2.67 32.16 -0.65
C GLY A 69 3.51 32.91 -1.69
N ARG A 70 3.65 32.37 -2.90
CA ARG A 70 4.34 32.99 -4.04
C ARG A 70 3.39 33.68 -5.02
N GLY A 71 2.10 33.80 -4.69
CA GLY A 71 1.08 34.41 -5.55
C GLY A 71 0.69 33.56 -6.76
N ARG A 72 1.01 32.25 -6.76
CA ARG A 72 0.63 31.29 -7.80
C ARG A 72 -0.48 30.37 -7.30
N GLN A 73 -1.32 29.88 -8.20
CA GLN A 73 -2.35 28.88 -7.88
C GLN A 73 -1.93 27.51 -8.38
N LEU A 74 -1.83 26.52 -7.48
CA LEU A 74 -1.66 25.12 -7.89
C LEU A 74 -2.96 24.62 -8.53
N ARG A 75 -2.85 23.97 -9.69
CA ARG A 75 -3.95 23.26 -10.35
C ARG A 75 -3.64 21.75 -10.34
N PRO A 76 -3.96 21.03 -9.25
CA PRO A 76 -3.66 19.62 -9.16
C PRO A 76 -4.53 18.81 -10.13
N ARG A 77 -3.94 17.77 -10.73
CA ARG A 77 -4.61 16.83 -11.64
C ARG A 77 -4.39 15.42 -11.13
N HIS A 78 -5.48 14.72 -10.86
CA HIS A 78 -5.49 13.37 -10.31
C HIS A 78 -5.93 12.39 -11.40
N VAL A 79 -5.08 11.41 -11.71
CA VAL A 79 -5.38 10.35 -12.67
C VAL A 79 -5.15 9.01 -12.00
N ASP A 80 -6.22 8.20 -11.93
CA ASP A 80 -6.19 6.85 -11.38
C ASP A 80 -6.30 5.82 -12.51
N MET A 81 -5.16 5.22 -12.86
CA MET A 81 -5.04 4.21 -13.92
C MET A 81 -5.92 2.97 -13.67
N SER A 82 -6.19 2.64 -12.40
CA SER A 82 -6.92 1.43 -12.01
C SER A 82 -8.44 1.63 -12.00
N ALA A 83 -8.90 2.85 -11.73
CA ALA A 83 -10.30 3.24 -11.87
C ALA A 83 -10.68 3.59 -13.32
N SER A 84 -9.69 3.78 -14.19
CA SER A 84 -9.85 4.05 -15.62
C SER A 84 -9.63 2.79 -16.47
N VAL A 85 -10.67 1.96 -16.64
CA VAL A 85 -10.69 0.88 -17.65
C VAL A 85 -12.05 0.90 -18.37
N PRO A 86 -12.13 0.69 -19.70
CA PRO A 86 -11.30 1.21 -20.78
C PRO A 86 -12.05 2.37 -21.45
N ARG A 87 -11.53 3.61 -21.37
CA ARG A 87 -12.00 4.62 -22.33
C ARG A 87 -11.40 4.25 -23.69
N THR A 88 -12.19 4.38 -24.75
CA THR A 88 -11.74 4.20 -26.14
C THR A 88 -10.61 5.17 -26.52
N SER A 89 -10.36 6.18 -25.69
CA SER A 89 -9.26 7.14 -25.73
C SER A 89 -8.13 6.73 -24.79
N SER A 90 -6.89 6.87 -25.27
CA SER A 90 -5.71 6.73 -24.41
C SER A 90 -5.67 7.80 -23.33
N LEU A 91 -5.34 7.39 -22.09
CA LEU A 91 -5.15 8.30 -20.96
C LEU A 91 -4.05 9.33 -21.22
N PHE A 92 -3.00 8.95 -21.94
CA PHE A 92 -1.93 9.87 -22.32
C PHE A 92 -2.47 10.98 -23.21
N VAL A 93 -3.33 10.63 -24.17
CA VAL A 93 -4.02 11.60 -25.05
C VAL A 93 -4.94 12.50 -24.24
N GLU A 94 -5.74 11.97 -23.31
CA GLU A 94 -6.62 12.79 -22.46
C GLU A 94 -5.82 13.79 -21.62
N LEU A 95 -4.75 13.33 -20.96
CA LEU A 95 -3.84 14.16 -20.15
C LEU A 95 -3.14 15.22 -20.99
N ALA A 96 -2.57 14.84 -22.13
CA ALA A 96 -1.85 15.76 -23.00
C ALA A 96 -2.80 16.82 -23.56
N ASN A 97 -3.99 16.43 -24.01
CA ASN A 97 -5.02 17.35 -24.46
C ASN A 97 -5.41 18.37 -23.39
N GLU A 98 -5.55 17.93 -22.16
CA GLU A 98 -5.94 18.80 -21.05
C GLU A 98 -4.78 19.70 -20.58
N MET A 99 -3.52 19.23 -20.63
CA MET A 99 -2.34 19.97 -20.19
C MET A 99 -1.86 20.99 -21.22
N THR A 100 -1.84 20.64 -22.51
CA THR A 100 -1.33 21.51 -23.58
C THR A 100 -2.43 22.26 -24.32
N ASN A 101 -3.70 21.86 -24.12
CA ASN A 101 -4.84 22.36 -24.88
C ASN A 101 -4.74 22.04 -26.40
N VAL A 102 -3.99 21.00 -26.77
CA VAL A 102 -3.80 20.51 -28.15
C VAL A 102 -4.36 19.10 -28.29
N GLN A 103 -5.08 18.79 -29.38
CA GLN A 103 -5.58 17.44 -29.59
C GLN A 103 -4.52 16.51 -30.18
N TYR A 104 -4.19 15.44 -29.47
CA TYR A 104 -3.29 14.36 -29.92
C TYR A 104 -4.08 13.17 -30.44
N ALA A 105 -3.57 12.56 -31.52
CA ALA A 105 -4.18 11.38 -32.13
C ALA A 105 -3.52 10.06 -31.68
N SER A 106 -2.33 10.11 -31.10
CA SER A 106 -1.56 8.94 -30.69
C SER A 106 -0.92 9.11 -29.30
N ASP A 107 -0.73 7.98 -28.61
CA ASP A 107 -0.07 7.92 -27.31
C ASP A 107 1.38 8.39 -27.37
N ALA A 108 2.08 8.11 -28.47
CA ALA A 108 3.48 8.48 -28.63
C ALA A 108 3.65 10.01 -28.72
N ASP A 109 2.75 10.69 -29.45
CA ASP A 109 2.76 12.15 -29.55
C ASP A 109 2.33 12.78 -28.22
N ALA A 110 1.32 12.20 -27.58
CA ALA A 110 0.82 12.66 -26.28
C ALA A 110 1.87 12.51 -25.16
N MET A 111 2.57 11.38 -25.11
CA MET A 111 3.68 11.16 -24.17
C MET A 111 4.83 12.13 -24.41
N SER A 112 5.23 12.32 -25.67
CA SER A 112 6.30 13.28 -26.02
C SER A 112 5.93 14.70 -25.62
N ALA A 113 4.68 15.11 -25.84
CA ALA A 113 4.18 16.41 -25.44
C ALA A 113 4.10 16.59 -23.92
N LEU A 114 3.70 15.56 -23.18
CA LEU A 114 3.70 15.57 -21.71
C LEU A 114 5.12 15.71 -21.16
N GLU A 115 6.09 14.98 -21.73
CA GLU A 115 7.50 15.11 -21.37
C GLU A 115 8.04 16.51 -21.67
N GLU A 116 7.71 17.08 -22.83
CA GLU A 116 8.11 18.44 -23.22
C GLU A 116 7.47 19.51 -22.32
N THR A 117 6.19 19.35 -21.98
CA THR A 117 5.48 20.24 -21.04
C THR A 117 6.05 20.17 -19.63
N CYS A 118 6.47 18.98 -19.19
CA CYS A 118 7.18 18.82 -17.92
C CYS A 118 8.60 19.42 -17.96
N ARG A 119 9.17 19.58 -19.16
CA ARG A 119 10.53 20.10 -19.36
C ARG A 119 10.55 21.62 -19.57
N ASP A 120 9.50 22.20 -20.16
CA ASP A 120 9.46 23.62 -20.54
C ASP A 120 9.40 24.54 -19.30
N PRO A 121 10.51 25.23 -18.96
CA PRO A 121 10.54 26.17 -17.87
C PRO A 121 10.32 27.55 -18.48
N SER A 122 9.14 27.82 -19.05
CA SER A 122 8.84 29.09 -19.73
C SER A 122 8.80 30.33 -18.80
N TRP A 123 9.37 30.23 -17.60
CA TRP A 123 9.66 31.33 -16.68
C TRP A 123 11.17 31.50 -16.34
N LEU A 124 12.06 30.57 -16.73
CA LEU A 124 13.50 30.68 -16.53
C LEU A 124 14.16 31.07 -17.86
N THR A 125 14.52 32.34 -17.96
CA THR A 125 15.21 32.90 -19.12
C THR A 125 16.72 32.70 -18.98
N TYR A 126 17.32 32.41 -20.13
CA TYR A 126 18.74 32.48 -20.50
C TYR A 126 19.73 31.38 -20.06
N GLU A 127 20.23 30.75 -21.12
CA GLU A 127 21.60 30.29 -21.40
C GLU A 127 22.18 29.06 -20.68
N HIS A 128 22.41 28.07 -21.56
CA HIS A 128 23.34 26.95 -21.48
C HIS A 128 23.01 25.76 -20.58
N ASP A 129 22.99 24.61 -21.25
CA ASP A 129 22.79 23.23 -20.81
C ASP A 129 21.38 22.90 -20.31
N SER A 130 20.91 21.71 -20.70
CA SER A 130 19.56 21.19 -20.41
C SER A 130 19.15 21.51 -18.96
N PRO A 131 17.94 22.06 -18.72
CA PRO A 131 17.54 22.40 -17.36
C PRO A 131 17.65 21.13 -16.50
N PRO A 132 18.26 21.20 -15.30
CA PRO A 132 18.37 20.03 -14.44
C PRO A 132 16.95 19.51 -14.20
N HIS A 133 16.63 18.26 -14.56
CA HIS A 133 15.32 17.69 -14.26
C HIS A 133 15.45 16.91 -12.96
N GLU A 134 14.78 17.37 -11.90
CA GLU A 134 14.90 16.68 -10.62
C GLU A 134 14.08 15.38 -10.61
N VAL A 135 14.72 14.27 -10.25
CA VAL A 135 14.06 12.98 -10.10
C VAL A 135 14.26 12.47 -8.68
N ALA A 136 13.17 12.12 -8.00
CA ALA A 136 13.20 11.45 -6.70
C ALA A 136 12.45 10.13 -6.73
N SER A 137 12.92 9.14 -5.97
CA SER A 137 12.23 7.86 -5.75
C SER A 137 12.09 7.63 -4.26
N ILE A 138 10.85 7.42 -3.79
CA ILE A 138 10.49 7.25 -2.39
C ILE A 138 9.82 5.88 -2.21
N ALA A 139 10.53 4.95 -1.57
CA ALA A 139 10.01 3.61 -1.28
C ALA A 139 9.38 3.54 0.12
N CYS A 140 8.07 3.29 0.17
CA CYS A 140 7.30 3.13 1.40
C CYS A 140 7.22 1.65 1.79
N ALA A 141 8.06 1.23 2.74
CA ALA A 141 8.03 -0.12 3.31
C ALA A 141 6.77 -0.36 4.17
N PRO A 142 6.38 -1.63 4.43
CA PRO A 142 5.36 -1.96 5.43
C PRO A 142 5.58 -1.26 6.77
N TYR A 143 4.50 -0.94 7.49
CA TYR A 143 4.63 -0.35 8.82
C TYR A 143 5.10 -1.37 9.85
N SER A 144 5.99 -0.94 10.74
CA SER A 144 6.35 -1.70 11.93
C SER A 144 5.24 -1.67 12.98
N LYS A 145 5.31 -2.57 13.96
CA LYS A 145 4.43 -2.59 15.14
C LYS A 145 4.35 -1.20 15.80
N ASP A 146 5.49 -0.58 16.07
CA ASP A 146 5.54 0.72 16.75
C ASP A 146 4.89 1.83 15.92
N ALA A 147 5.10 1.81 14.61
CA ALA A 147 4.49 2.79 13.71
C ALA A 147 2.96 2.60 13.63
N LEU A 148 2.47 1.37 13.53
CA LEU A 148 1.03 1.08 13.56
C LEU A 148 0.39 1.48 14.90
N ARG A 149 1.04 1.17 16.02
CA ARG A 149 0.60 1.60 17.34
C ARG A 149 0.54 3.11 17.45
N TRP A 150 1.54 3.81 16.93
CA TRP A 150 1.57 5.27 16.97
C TRP A 150 0.49 5.90 16.08
N ILE A 151 0.21 5.32 14.89
CA ILE A 151 -0.91 5.70 14.04
C ILE A 151 -2.23 5.56 14.80
N LEU A 152 -2.45 4.41 15.47
CA LEU A 152 -3.66 4.17 16.25
C LEU A 152 -3.78 5.15 17.42
N ASN A 153 -2.71 5.43 18.15
CA ASN A 153 -2.73 6.37 19.27
C ASN A 153 -2.96 7.83 18.84
N GLN A 154 -2.51 8.24 17.64
CA GLN A 154 -2.89 9.56 17.09
C GLN A 154 -4.37 9.65 16.73
N ARG A 155 -4.97 8.54 16.33
CA ARG A 155 -6.38 8.45 15.90
C ARG A 155 -7.32 8.25 17.08
N LEU A 156 -6.89 7.50 18.07
CA LEU A 156 -7.60 7.11 19.28
C LEU A 156 -6.79 7.54 20.51
N PRO A 157 -6.69 8.86 20.80
CA PRO A 157 -5.91 9.34 21.94
C PRO A 157 -6.52 8.94 23.29
N ASP A 158 -7.83 8.65 23.31
CA ASP A 158 -8.55 8.22 24.50
C ASP A 158 -8.65 6.68 24.55
N ASN A 159 -7.95 6.07 25.51
CA ASN A 159 -8.04 4.63 25.83
C ASN A 159 -9.41 4.22 26.41
N SER A 160 -10.40 5.12 26.42
CA SER A 160 -11.77 4.83 26.87
C SER A 160 -12.56 3.99 25.87
N VAL A 161 -12.11 3.94 24.61
CA VAL A 161 -12.82 3.23 23.53
C VAL A 161 -12.17 1.88 23.22
N VAL A 162 -10.84 1.81 23.25
CA VAL A 162 -10.05 0.62 22.98
C VAL A 162 -8.94 0.55 24.03
N ASP A 163 -8.76 -0.62 24.65
CA ASP A 163 -7.68 -0.81 25.62
C ASP A 163 -6.31 -0.77 24.93
N ASP A 164 -5.29 -0.23 25.60
CA ASP A 164 -3.93 -0.15 25.05
C ASP A 164 -3.34 -1.53 24.74
N ALA A 165 -3.68 -2.56 25.54
CA ALA A 165 -3.31 -3.94 25.27
C ALA A 165 -3.95 -4.48 23.96
N ALA A 166 -5.18 -4.06 23.63
CA ALA A 166 -5.84 -4.44 22.39
C ALA A 166 -5.23 -3.70 21.18
N ILE A 167 -4.82 -2.44 21.36
CA ILE A 167 -4.05 -1.67 20.36
C ILE A 167 -2.70 -2.35 20.09
N GLU A 168 -1.99 -2.75 21.14
CA GLU A 168 -0.70 -3.43 21.00
C GLU A 168 -0.84 -4.78 20.29
N PHE A 169 -1.88 -5.55 20.64
CA PHE A 169 -2.19 -6.83 20.00
C PHE A 169 -2.41 -6.67 18.50
N VAL A 170 -3.30 -5.78 18.06
CA VAL A 170 -3.61 -5.61 16.63
C VAL A 170 -2.41 -5.06 15.86
N ALA A 171 -1.65 -4.14 16.45
CA ALA A 171 -0.45 -3.60 15.83
C ALA A 171 0.63 -4.68 15.61
N GLN A 172 0.82 -5.60 16.57
CA GLN A 172 1.72 -6.74 16.41
C GLN A 172 1.26 -7.66 15.29
N GLN A 173 0.00 -8.10 15.34
CA GLN A 173 -0.54 -9.07 14.38
C GLN A 173 -0.50 -8.54 12.94
N VAL A 174 -0.89 -7.28 12.73
CA VAL A 174 -0.87 -6.71 11.37
C VAL A 174 0.55 -6.44 10.89
N ALA A 175 1.48 -6.01 11.76
CA ALA A 175 2.87 -5.79 11.37
C ALA A 175 3.58 -7.09 10.95
N GLU A 176 3.28 -8.21 11.61
CA GLU A 176 3.83 -9.54 11.27
C GLU A 176 3.28 -10.08 9.94
N ILE A 177 2.06 -9.68 9.55
CA ILE A 177 1.39 -10.23 8.36
C ILE A 177 1.59 -9.34 7.12
N SER A 178 1.35 -8.03 7.24
CA SER A 178 1.31 -7.12 6.08
C SER A 178 1.88 -5.73 6.31
N GLY A 179 1.83 -5.22 7.55
CA GLY A 179 2.14 -3.84 7.87
C GLY A 179 1.20 -2.82 7.18
N ASP A 180 -0.03 -3.23 6.84
CA ASP A 180 -1.04 -2.38 6.20
C ASP A 180 -1.81 -1.56 7.25
N ALA A 181 -1.64 -0.23 7.22
CA ALA A 181 -2.31 0.67 8.16
C ALA A 181 -3.84 0.72 7.93
N GLN A 182 -4.32 0.55 6.70
CA GLN A 182 -5.75 0.56 6.40
C GLN A 182 -6.42 -0.68 7.00
N VAL A 183 -5.83 -1.86 6.83
CA VAL A 183 -6.32 -3.10 7.46
C VAL A 183 -6.34 -2.95 8.98
N THR A 184 -5.30 -2.35 9.56
CA THR A 184 -5.24 -2.07 11.00
C THR A 184 -6.43 -1.20 11.47
N LEU A 185 -6.74 -0.13 10.74
CA LEU A 185 -7.87 0.76 11.05
C LEU A 185 -9.22 0.04 10.89
N ASP A 186 -9.39 -0.75 9.84
CA ASP A 186 -10.61 -1.51 9.55
C ASP A 186 -10.91 -2.54 10.66
N ILE A 187 -9.87 -3.21 11.18
CA ILE A 187 -10.00 -4.12 12.33
C ILE A 187 -10.50 -3.37 13.56
N CYS A 188 -9.93 -2.21 13.88
CA CYS A 188 -10.39 -1.40 15.01
C CYS A 188 -11.84 -0.92 14.84
N VAL A 189 -12.23 -0.52 13.62
CA VAL A 189 -13.62 -0.16 13.29
C VAL A 189 -14.54 -1.34 13.56
N LEU A 190 -14.21 -2.53 13.05
CA LEU A 190 -15.02 -3.73 13.25
C LEU A 190 -15.14 -4.08 14.74
N ALA A 191 -14.04 -4.02 15.50
CA ALA A 191 -14.05 -4.30 16.94
C ALA A 191 -14.97 -3.35 17.72
N ILE A 192 -14.95 -2.05 17.39
CA ILE A 192 -15.85 -1.05 17.98
C ILE A 192 -17.31 -1.34 17.62
N LEU A 193 -17.59 -1.72 16.37
CA LEU A 193 -18.94 -2.08 15.92
C LEU A 193 -19.46 -3.34 16.62
N LEU A 194 -18.61 -4.34 16.87
CA LEU A 194 -18.96 -5.53 17.63
C LEU A 194 -19.37 -5.19 19.08
N MET A 195 -18.63 -4.29 19.74
CA MET A 195 -19.00 -3.80 21.08
C MET A 195 -20.30 -2.98 21.08
N GLN A 196 -20.52 -2.15 20.05
CA GLN A 196 -21.76 -1.38 19.91
C GLN A 196 -22.98 -2.30 19.75
N ARG A 197 -22.85 -3.40 19.00
CA ARG A 197 -23.93 -4.38 18.82
C ARG A 197 -24.32 -5.05 20.13
N ARG A 198 -23.36 -5.29 21.03
CA ARG A 198 -23.59 -5.89 22.35
C ARG A 198 -24.16 -4.90 23.39
N GLN A 199 -24.22 -3.60 23.07
CA GLN A 199 -24.58 -2.51 23.99
C GLN A 199 -23.66 -2.38 25.22
N ASP A 200 -22.48 -2.98 25.18
CA ASP A 200 -21.50 -2.89 26.26
C ASP A 200 -20.83 -1.53 26.25
N HIS A 201 -20.73 -0.82 27.37
CA HIS A 201 -20.03 0.47 27.46
C HIS A 201 -18.53 0.35 27.81
N VAL A 202 -18.03 -0.88 27.93
CA VAL A 202 -16.63 -1.20 28.25
C VAL A 202 -15.72 -0.95 27.03
N PRO A 203 -14.45 -0.56 27.21
CA PRO A 203 -13.49 -0.49 26.11
C PRO A 203 -13.34 -1.84 25.38
N VAL A 204 -12.90 -1.76 24.12
CA VAL A 204 -12.59 -2.96 23.32
C VAL A 204 -11.40 -3.68 23.95
N THR A 205 -11.63 -4.91 24.39
CA THR A 205 -10.63 -5.80 24.97
C THR A 205 -9.86 -6.57 23.89
N VAL A 206 -8.75 -7.23 24.28
CA VAL A 206 -7.95 -8.07 23.39
C VAL A 206 -8.78 -9.18 22.74
N GLU A 207 -9.73 -9.78 23.46
CA GLU A 207 -10.57 -10.87 22.95
C GLU A 207 -11.49 -10.41 21.80
N VAL A 208 -12.12 -9.24 21.96
CA VAL A 208 -12.97 -8.67 20.91
C VAL A 208 -12.13 -8.22 19.72
N MET A 209 -10.94 -7.68 19.99
CA MET A 209 -9.98 -7.31 18.94
C MET A 209 -9.49 -8.54 18.17
N ALA A 210 -9.21 -9.65 18.83
CA ALA A 210 -8.82 -10.91 18.19
C ALA A 210 -9.94 -11.45 17.29
N THR A 211 -11.20 -11.35 17.73
CA THR A 211 -12.36 -11.72 16.92
C THR A 211 -12.47 -10.86 15.67
N ALA A 212 -12.31 -9.54 15.79
CA ALA A 212 -12.33 -8.63 14.66
C ALA A 212 -11.14 -8.87 13.71
N THR A 213 -9.96 -9.12 14.26
CA THR A 213 -8.73 -9.43 13.51
C THR A 213 -8.94 -10.68 12.68
N SER A 214 -9.43 -11.77 13.27
CA SER A 214 -9.74 -13.01 12.57
C SER A 214 -10.75 -12.77 11.44
N ALA A 215 -11.83 -12.01 11.67
CA ALA A 215 -12.83 -11.72 10.66
C ALA A 215 -12.26 -10.90 9.48
N CYS A 216 -11.51 -9.83 9.75
CA CYS A 216 -10.91 -8.99 8.72
C CYS A 216 -9.80 -9.70 7.94
N LEU A 217 -8.95 -10.48 8.62
CA LEU A 217 -7.88 -11.23 7.97
C LEU A 217 -8.42 -12.41 7.17
N THR A 218 -9.50 -13.06 7.61
CA THR A 218 -10.16 -14.11 6.81
C THR A 218 -10.77 -13.52 5.54
N HIS A 219 -11.45 -12.37 5.64
CA HIS A 219 -11.97 -11.67 4.46
C HIS A 219 -10.86 -11.14 3.53
N TYR A 220 -9.75 -10.64 4.09
CA TYR A 220 -8.57 -10.24 3.33
C TYR A 220 -7.93 -11.45 2.62
N ARG A 221 -7.85 -12.61 3.28
CA ARG A 221 -7.39 -13.86 2.68
C ARG A 221 -8.25 -14.25 1.50
N ASP A 222 -9.57 -14.23 1.63
CA ASP A 222 -10.49 -14.58 0.54
C ASP A 222 -10.37 -13.64 -0.65
N GLN A 223 -10.29 -12.32 -0.39
CA GLN A 223 -10.06 -11.33 -1.43
C GLN A 223 -8.71 -11.50 -2.13
N LEU A 224 -7.64 -11.70 -1.36
CA LEU A 224 -6.29 -11.87 -1.88
C LEU A 224 -6.20 -13.15 -2.71
N MET A 225 -6.71 -14.28 -2.21
CA MET A 225 -6.79 -15.54 -2.95
C MET A 225 -7.57 -15.36 -4.26
N SER A 226 -8.69 -14.64 -4.25
CA SER A 226 -9.50 -14.39 -5.46
C SER A 226 -8.82 -13.45 -6.48
N ALA A 227 -7.97 -12.54 -6.01
CA ALA A 227 -7.30 -11.53 -6.85
C ALA A 227 -5.98 -12.02 -7.48
N LEU A 228 -5.40 -13.11 -6.98
CA LEU A 228 -4.18 -13.68 -7.54
C LEU A 228 -4.44 -14.26 -8.96
N PRO A 229 -3.48 -14.20 -9.89
CA PRO A 229 -3.60 -14.88 -11.18
C PRO A 229 -3.84 -16.39 -10.99
N PRO A 230 -4.61 -17.07 -11.86
CA PRO A 230 -4.93 -18.50 -11.71
C PRO A 230 -3.70 -19.42 -11.58
N THR A 231 -2.61 -19.09 -12.28
CA THR A 231 -1.33 -19.81 -12.16
C THR A 231 -0.67 -19.60 -10.80
N THR A 232 -0.82 -18.41 -10.21
CA THR A 232 -0.30 -18.09 -8.87
C THR A 232 -1.16 -18.73 -7.78
N GLN A 233 -2.49 -18.80 -7.97
CA GLN A 233 -3.39 -19.55 -7.09
C GLN A 233 -3.06 -21.05 -7.09
N MET A 234 -2.74 -21.63 -8.25
CA MET A 234 -2.27 -23.02 -8.34
C MET A 234 -0.95 -23.23 -7.59
N VAL A 235 0.01 -22.32 -7.74
CA VAL A 235 1.29 -22.35 -7.01
C VAL A 235 1.03 -22.31 -5.50
N LEU A 236 0.18 -21.38 -5.05
CA LEU A 236 -0.21 -21.26 -3.65
C LEU A 236 -0.89 -22.53 -3.13
N TYR A 237 -1.83 -23.10 -3.89
CA TYR A 237 -2.51 -24.34 -3.54
C TYR A 237 -1.52 -25.50 -3.37
N VAL A 238 -0.54 -25.63 -4.28
CA VAL A 238 0.48 -26.67 -4.17
C VAL A 238 1.35 -26.44 -2.94
N LEU A 239 1.78 -25.20 -2.67
CA LEU A 239 2.52 -24.88 -1.45
C LEU A 239 1.72 -25.28 -0.21
N MET A 240 0.45 -24.88 -0.13
CA MET A 240 -0.45 -25.22 0.98
C MET A 240 -0.64 -26.74 1.12
N SER A 241 -0.75 -27.47 0.01
CA SER A 241 -0.86 -28.94 0.04
C SER A 241 0.41 -29.66 0.53
N THR A 242 1.53 -28.94 0.62
CA THR A 242 2.83 -29.46 1.05
C THR A 242 3.28 -28.93 2.40
N ILE A 243 2.44 -28.12 3.06
CA ILE A 243 2.69 -27.65 4.43
C ILE A 243 2.64 -28.83 5.40
N ASP A 244 3.61 -28.88 6.30
CA ASP A 244 3.61 -29.81 7.43
C ASP A 244 2.81 -29.25 8.63
N LYS A 245 2.66 -30.04 9.69
CA LYS A 245 1.91 -29.63 10.90
C LYS A 245 2.45 -28.37 11.58
N THR A 246 3.63 -27.89 11.20
CA THR A 246 4.27 -26.69 11.77
C THR A 246 4.07 -25.44 10.90
N GLY A 247 3.31 -25.52 9.80
CA GLY A 247 3.09 -24.40 8.88
C GLY A 247 4.24 -24.20 7.89
N LEU A 248 5.18 -25.15 7.81
CA LEU A 248 6.36 -25.07 6.95
C LEU A 248 6.20 -25.97 5.73
N VAL A 249 6.53 -25.43 4.55
CA VAL A 249 6.55 -26.16 3.27
C VAL A 249 7.76 -27.11 3.17
N GLY A 250 8.73 -27.00 4.10
CA GLY A 250 9.96 -27.79 4.16
C GLY A 250 10.97 -27.43 3.07
N SER A 251 10.64 -27.63 1.78
CA SER A 251 11.47 -27.23 0.64
C SER A 251 10.64 -26.87 -0.59
N LEU A 252 10.87 -25.69 -1.16
CA LEU A 252 10.28 -25.26 -2.45
C LEU A 252 10.51 -26.28 -3.58
N GLN A 253 11.63 -27.01 -3.54
CA GLN A 253 11.95 -28.03 -4.54
C GLN A 253 11.03 -29.25 -4.45
N ARG A 254 10.56 -29.58 -3.24
CA ARG A 254 9.59 -30.64 -3.00
C ARG A 254 8.20 -30.24 -3.50
N ALA A 255 7.76 -29.02 -3.22
CA ALA A 255 6.51 -28.48 -3.74
C ALA A 255 6.48 -28.46 -5.28
N TYR A 256 7.57 -28.01 -5.90
CA TYR A 256 7.71 -28.02 -7.36
C TYR A 256 7.68 -29.44 -7.95
N THR A 257 8.31 -30.43 -7.31
CA THR A 257 8.26 -31.83 -7.79
C THR A 257 6.88 -32.46 -7.68
N VAL A 258 6.12 -32.15 -6.61
CA VAL A 258 4.71 -32.56 -6.48
C VAL A 258 3.85 -31.98 -7.61
N GLN A 259 4.10 -30.72 -8.00
CA GLN A 259 3.43 -30.12 -9.15
C GLN A 259 3.80 -30.79 -10.48
N CYS A 260 5.09 -31.01 -10.75
CA CYS A 260 5.53 -31.66 -11.99
C CYS A 260 4.97 -33.08 -12.15
N GLY A 261 4.75 -33.80 -11.06
CA GLY A 261 4.14 -35.14 -11.07
C GLY A 261 2.66 -35.17 -11.46
N ARG A 262 1.95 -34.02 -11.42
CA ARG A 262 0.50 -33.92 -11.68
C ARG A 262 0.13 -33.40 -13.08
N SER A 263 1.11 -33.29 -13.98
CA SER A 263 1.09 -32.66 -15.32
C SER A 263 1.77 -31.29 -15.27
N ALA A 264 2.92 -31.16 -15.94
CA ALA A 264 3.82 -30.00 -15.85
C ALA A 264 3.24 -28.74 -16.55
N PRO A 265 2.81 -27.68 -15.84
CA PRO A 265 2.27 -26.49 -16.46
C PRO A 265 3.25 -25.30 -16.48
N LEU A 266 4.31 -25.31 -15.66
CA LEU A 266 5.19 -24.16 -15.41
C LEU A 266 6.66 -24.60 -15.35
N SER A 267 7.55 -23.77 -15.88
CA SER A 267 9.00 -23.96 -15.72
C SER A 267 9.44 -23.62 -14.29
N ARG A 268 10.64 -24.08 -13.89
CA ARG A 268 11.20 -23.76 -12.57
C ARG A 268 11.42 -22.25 -12.38
N VAL A 269 11.68 -21.51 -13.47
CA VAL A 269 11.88 -20.06 -13.46
C VAL A 269 10.55 -19.36 -13.20
N ASP A 270 9.49 -19.74 -13.93
CA ASP A 270 8.16 -19.16 -13.78
C ASP A 270 7.56 -19.48 -12.41
N TRP A 271 7.79 -20.70 -11.91
CA TRP A 271 7.47 -21.07 -10.54
C TRP A 271 8.11 -20.14 -9.52
N GLY A 272 9.42 -19.89 -9.66
CA GLY A 272 10.16 -18.97 -8.79
C GLY A 272 9.61 -17.55 -8.83
N ALA A 273 9.22 -17.06 -10.00
CA ALA A 273 8.61 -15.73 -10.16
C ALA A 273 7.27 -15.63 -9.41
N HIS A 274 6.43 -16.67 -9.48
CA HIS A 274 5.16 -16.69 -8.74
C HIS A 274 5.36 -16.80 -7.22
N VAL A 275 6.35 -17.56 -6.75
CA VAL A 275 6.71 -17.60 -5.33
C VAL A 275 7.21 -16.25 -4.84
N GLN A 276 8.03 -15.56 -5.63
CA GLN A 276 8.48 -14.19 -5.31
C GLN A 276 7.33 -13.18 -5.31
N MET A 277 6.35 -13.34 -6.20
CA MET A 277 5.13 -12.54 -6.18
C MET A 277 4.32 -12.78 -4.90
N LEU A 278 4.18 -14.03 -4.46
CA LEU A 278 3.51 -14.36 -3.20
C LEU A 278 4.27 -13.77 -2.00
N TYR A 279 5.59 -13.80 -2.02
CA TYR A 279 6.45 -13.17 -1.00
C TYR A 279 6.29 -11.64 -0.98
N GLY A 280 6.37 -10.98 -2.13
CA GLY A 280 6.21 -9.53 -2.24
C GLY A 280 4.81 -9.03 -1.84
N ASN A 281 3.80 -9.89 -1.88
CA ASN A 281 2.44 -9.60 -1.41
C ASN A 281 2.20 -10.04 0.06
N GLY A 282 3.22 -10.53 0.78
CA GLY A 282 3.11 -10.94 2.17
C GLY A 282 2.29 -12.21 2.41
N VAL A 283 2.08 -13.02 1.37
CA VAL A 283 1.29 -14.28 1.40
C VAL A 283 2.13 -15.46 1.90
N VAL A 284 3.44 -15.34 1.70
CA VAL A 284 4.43 -16.35 1.97
C VAL A 284 5.65 -15.64 2.52
N ASP A 285 6.25 -16.19 3.56
CA ASP A 285 7.51 -15.73 4.12
C ASP A 285 8.61 -16.74 3.78
N ILE A 286 9.79 -16.26 3.42
CA ILE A 286 10.93 -17.08 3.00
C ILE A 286 12.05 -16.84 3.99
N ASP A 287 12.36 -17.84 4.80
CA ASP A 287 13.41 -17.69 5.82
C ASP A 287 14.80 -17.70 5.17
N ASN A 288 15.72 -16.90 5.74
CA ASN A 288 17.07 -16.74 5.22
C ASN A 288 17.93 -18.00 5.39
N ASP A 289 17.55 -18.88 6.32
CA ASP A 289 18.12 -20.21 6.45
C ASP A 289 17.52 -21.16 5.39
N MET A 290 18.01 -20.94 4.17
CA MET A 290 17.89 -21.75 2.97
C MET A 290 16.79 -22.83 2.95
N TYR A 291 15.78 -22.56 2.11
CA TYR A 291 14.75 -23.47 1.57
C TYR A 291 13.46 -23.64 2.37
N THR A 292 13.34 -23.07 3.56
CA THR A 292 12.07 -23.11 4.31
C THR A 292 11.16 -21.96 3.90
N VAL A 293 9.91 -22.32 3.60
CA VAL A 293 8.88 -21.37 3.18
C VAL A 293 7.70 -21.54 4.10
N ARG A 294 7.27 -20.44 4.70
CA ARG A 294 6.14 -20.39 5.60
C ARG A 294 4.99 -19.70 4.90
N VAL A 295 3.84 -20.34 4.81
CA VAL A 295 2.64 -19.67 4.29
C VAL A 295 2.04 -18.87 5.45
N THR A 296 2.05 -17.54 5.32
CA THR A 296 1.55 -16.61 6.36
C THR A 296 0.02 -16.60 6.42
N LEU A 297 -0.65 -17.30 5.50
CA LEU A 297 -2.10 -17.45 5.46
C LEU A 297 -2.68 -18.48 6.44
N GLU A 298 -1.89 -19.23 7.20
CA GLU A 298 -2.44 -20.27 8.08
C GLU A 298 -2.75 -19.78 9.50
N ASN A 299 -4.02 -19.95 9.89
CA ASN A 299 -4.33 -20.55 11.18
C ASN A 299 -4.06 -22.05 11.02
N ILE A 300 -3.13 -22.61 11.78
CA ILE A 300 -3.14 -24.05 12.06
C ILE A 300 -4.43 -24.28 12.84
N VAL A 301 -5.50 -24.69 12.14
CA VAL A 301 -6.62 -25.36 12.79
C VAL A 301 -6.13 -26.78 13.00
N ASP A 302 -5.88 -27.15 14.25
CA ASP A 302 -5.68 -28.54 14.62
C ASP A 302 -6.86 -29.36 14.07
N PRO A 303 -6.63 -30.43 13.30
CA PRO A 303 -7.71 -31.32 12.85
C PRO A 303 -8.30 -32.18 13.99
N GLU A 304 -8.03 -31.86 15.27
CA GLU A 304 -8.50 -32.61 16.44
C GLU A 304 -9.15 -31.74 17.54
N THR A 305 -9.86 -30.66 17.18
CA THR A 305 -10.85 -30.02 18.08
C THR A 305 -12.14 -29.67 17.37
#